data_AF-A0A6I3U437-F1
#
_entry.id   AF-A0A6I3U437-F1
#
_cell.length_a   1.000
_cell.length_b   1.000
_cell.length_c   1.000
_cell.angle_alpha   90.00
_cell.angle_beta   90.00
_cell.angle_gamma   90.00
#
_symmetry.space_group_name_H-M   'P 1'
#
loop_
_entity.id
_entity.type
_entity.pdbx_description
1 polymer ?
#
loop_
_entity_poly.entity_id
_entity_poly.type
_entity_poly.pdbx_seq_one_letter_code
_entity_poly.pdbx_strand_id
1 'polypeptide(L)'
;DLGCGQGRNSLFLAQNGFDVTAVDQNELSLEILQSIVEQEDLDMPVGLYDINSASIGQAYDFVVSTVVLMFLQADRIPAIIQNMQEHTTVGGYNLIVCAMDTEDYP
;
A
#
# COMPACT_ATOMS: atom_id res chain seq x y z
N ASP A 1 -0.60 0.07 -3.85
CA ASP A 1 0.48 0.21 -2.86
C ASP A 1 -0.13 0.73 -1.56
N LEU A 2 -0.17 -0.13 -0.53
CA LEU A 2 -0.91 0.08 0.71
C LEU A 2 0.06 0.56 1.80
N GLY A 3 0.10 1.87 2.05
CA GLY A 3 1.12 2.54 2.85
C GLY A 3 2.33 2.92 1.99
N CYS A 4 2.07 3.70 0.94
CA CYS A 4 3.06 3.96 -0.11
C CYS A 4 4.20 4.91 0.31
N GLY A 5 4.05 5.65 1.42
CA GLY A 5 4.94 6.73 1.80
C GLY A 5 5.15 7.72 0.64
N GLN A 6 6.41 8.01 0.33
CA GLN A 6 6.79 8.86 -0.83
C GLN A 6 6.76 8.12 -2.18
N GLY A 7 6.22 6.89 -2.23
CA GLY A 7 5.88 6.20 -3.47
C GLY A 7 7.03 5.48 -4.17
N ARG A 8 8.12 5.12 -3.50
CA ARG A 8 9.24 4.36 -4.12
C ARG A 8 8.76 3.13 -4.91
N ASN A 9 7.89 2.31 -4.33
CA ASN A 9 7.36 1.12 -5.00
C ASN A 9 6.33 1.52 -6.06
N SER A 10 5.42 2.44 -5.71
CA SER A 10 4.38 2.95 -6.60
C SER A 10 4.95 3.49 -7.92
N LEU A 11 5.92 4.40 -7.84
CA LEU A 11 6.59 5.01 -9.01
C LEU A 11 7.32 3.96 -9.84
N PHE A 12 8.06 3.05 -9.20
CA PHE A 12 8.73 1.97 -9.91
C PHE A 12 7.75 1.09 -10.68
N LEU A 13 6.64 0.70 -10.06
CA LEU A 13 5.62 -0.12 -10.71
C LEU A 13 4.94 0.63 -11.87
N ALA A 14 4.56 1.89 -11.66
CA ALA A 14 3.95 2.72 -12.70
C ALA A 14 4.88 2.89 -13.92
N GLN A 15 6.16 3.17 -13.69
CA GLN A 15 7.18 3.26 -14.75
C GLN A 15 7.39 1.94 -15.52
N ASN A 16 7.00 0.81 -14.94
CA ASN A 16 7.05 -0.51 -15.57
C ASN A 16 5.69 -0.96 -16.15
N GLY A 17 4.75 -0.03 -16.33
CA GLY A 17 3.49 -0.26 -17.04
C GLY A 17 2.39 -0.91 -16.19
N PHE A 18 2.50 -0.84 -14.86
CA PHE A 18 1.40 -1.22 -13.97
C PHE A 18 0.44 -0.05 -13.75
N ASP A 19 -0.86 -0.35 -13.69
CA ASP A 19 -1.88 0.59 -13.23
C ASP A 19 -1.87 0.62 -11.70
N VAL A 20 -1.30 1.68 -11.12
CA VAL A 20 -1.03 1.75 -9.68
C VAL A 20 -1.99 2.70 -8.98
N THR A 21 -2.60 2.23 -7.89
CA THR A 21 -3.21 3.10 -6.87
C THR A 21 -2.29 3.15 -5.66
N ALA A 22 -1.86 4.34 -5.26
CA ALA A 22 -0.94 4.59 -4.14
C ALA A 22 -1.67 5.31 -3.00
N VAL A 23 -1.65 4.72 -1.80
CA VAL A 23 -2.34 5.31 -0.65
C VAL A 23 -1.50 5.28 0.63
N ASP A 24 -1.65 6.33 1.44
CA ASP A 24 -0.99 6.47 2.74
C ASP A 24 -1.85 7.33 3.69
N GLN A 25 -1.53 7.34 4.98
CA GLN A 25 -2.16 8.24 5.97
C GLN A 25 -1.38 9.57 6.13
N ASN A 26 -0.15 9.64 5.62
CA ASN A 26 0.72 10.79 5.77
C ASN A 26 0.54 11.78 4.60
N GLU A 27 -0.22 12.84 4.83
CA GLU A 27 -0.51 13.90 3.85
C GLU A 27 0.75 14.50 3.22
N LEU A 28 1.80 14.78 4.00
CA LEU A 28 3.04 15.34 3.48
C LEU A 28 3.75 14.39 2.51
N SER A 29 3.73 13.08 2.79
CA SER A 29 4.33 12.09 1.90
C SER A 29 3.54 11.97 0.59
N LEU A 30 2.21 12.09 0.67
CA LEU A 30 1.33 12.11 -0.50
C LEU A 30 1.50 13.38 -1.33
N GLU A 31 1.67 14.55 -0.72
CA GLU A 31 1.96 15.81 -1.43
C GLU A 31 3.26 15.69 -2.24
N ILE A 32 4.31 15.11 -1.64
CA ILE A 32 5.58 14.86 -2.32
C ILE A 32 5.37 13.90 -3.50
N LEU A 33 4.67 12.78 -3.27
CA LEU A 33 4.40 11.80 -4.32
C LEU A 33 3.58 12.40 -5.47
N GLN A 34 2.52 13.14 -5.16
CA GLN A 34 1.67 13.84 -6.14
C GLN A 34 2.51 14.78 -7.01
N SER A 35 3.45 15.53 -6.40
CA SER A 35 4.34 16.43 -7.16
C SER A 35 5.23 15.68 -8.16
N ILE A 36 5.67 14.47 -7.82
CA ILE A 36 6.47 13.62 -8.72
C ILE A 36 5.60 13.04 -9.83
N VAL A 37 4.41 12.56 -9.48
CA VAL A 37 3.42 12.02 -10.45
C VAL A 37 3.07 13.06 -11.51
N GLU A 38 2.85 14.31 -11.11
CA GLU A 38 2.59 15.42 -12.03
C GLU A 38 3.80 15.78 -12.90
N GLN A 39 5.01 15.77 -12.34
CA GLN A 39 6.24 16.06 -13.09
C GLN A 39 6.56 15.00 -14.14
N GLU A 40 6.25 13.74 -13.85
CA GLU A 40 6.52 12.59 -14.71
C GLU A 40 5.33 12.25 -15.64
N ASP A 41 4.24 13.03 -15.61
CA ASP A 41 3.01 12.83 -16.40
C ASP A 41 2.43 11.41 -16.27
N LEU A 42 2.39 10.90 -15.04
CA LEU A 42 1.90 9.55 -14.73
C LEU A 42 0.41 9.57 -14.38
N ASP A 43 -0.38 8.68 -14.99
CA ASP A 43 -1.76 8.40 -14.57
C ASP A 43 -1.76 7.42 -13.38
N MET A 44 -1.46 7.94 -12.19
CA MET A 44 -1.33 7.14 -10.98
C MET A 44 -2.13 7.78 -9.83
N PRO A 45 -3.33 7.25 -9.47
CA PRO A 45 -4.09 7.75 -8.33
C PRO A 45 -3.30 7.71 -7.02
N VAL A 46 -3.16 8.86 -6.38
CA VAL A 46 -2.57 9.04 -5.06
C VAL A 46 -3.67 9.52 -4.10
N GLY A 47 -3.81 8.89 -2.93
CA GLY A 47 -4.91 9.19 -2.02
C GLY A 47 -4.62 8.99 -0.55
N LEU A 48 -5.26 9.83 0.28
CA LEU A 48 -5.27 9.67 1.73
C LEU A 48 -6.13 8.46 2.11
N TYR A 49 -5.59 7.56 2.92
CA TYR A 49 -6.27 6.35 3.34
C TYR A 49 -5.78 5.86 4.70
N ASP A 50 -6.72 5.56 5.60
CA ASP A 50 -6.42 4.84 6.84
C ASP A 50 -6.52 3.33 6.59
N ILE A 51 -5.38 2.65 6.64
CA ILE A 51 -5.32 1.19 6.44
C ILE A 51 -6.12 0.44 7.50
N ASN A 52 -6.23 0.96 8.72
CA ASN A 52 -6.99 0.34 9.80
C ASN A 52 -8.49 0.22 9.49
N SER A 53 -9.00 1.01 8.55
CA SER A 53 -10.40 0.92 8.08
C SER A 53 -10.70 -0.43 7.41
N ALA A 54 -9.70 -1.09 6.82
CA ALA A 54 -9.86 -2.34 6.07
C ALA A 54 -11.01 -2.27 5.05
N SER A 55 -11.06 -1.18 4.28
CA SER A 55 -12.14 -0.87 3.35
C SER A 55 -11.63 -0.66 1.91
N ILE A 56 -10.72 -1.53 1.46
CA ILE A 56 -10.39 -1.61 0.03
C ILE A 56 -11.70 -1.81 -0.75
N GLY A 57 -11.96 -0.94 -1.72
CA GLY A 57 -13.25 -0.85 -2.41
C GLY A 57 -13.26 -1.39 -3.85
N GLN A 58 -12.12 -1.83 -4.36
CA GLN A 58 -11.99 -2.38 -5.71
C GLN A 58 -11.04 -3.58 -5.73
N ALA A 59 -11.15 -4.42 -6.76
CA ALA A 59 -10.27 -5.57 -6.91
C ALA A 59 -8.94 -5.18 -7.56
N TYR A 60 -7.86 -5.83 -7.15
CA TYR A 60 -6.51 -5.64 -7.68
C TYR A 60 -5.85 -6.98 -8.01
N ASP A 61 -5.00 -6.99 -9.03
CA ASP A 61 -4.17 -8.16 -9.35
C ASP A 61 -2.93 -8.26 -8.47
N PHE A 62 -2.51 -7.14 -7.86
CA PHE A 62 -1.36 -7.09 -6.96
C PHE A 62 -1.56 -6.07 -5.86
N VAL A 63 -1.52 -6.52 -4.60
CA VAL A 63 -1.50 -5.64 -3.43
C VAL A 63 -0.13 -5.77 -2.74
N VAL A 64 0.55 -4.64 -2.58
CA VAL A 64 1.86 -4.56 -1.93
C VAL A 64 1.78 -3.69 -0.68
N SER A 65 2.39 -4.15 0.41
CA SER A 65 2.58 -3.39 1.65
C SER A 65 3.93 -3.75 2.27
N THR A 66 4.91 -2.86 2.15
CA THR A 66 6.28 -3.12 2.61
C THR A 66 6.69 -2.16 3.72
N VAL A 67 7.00 -2.70 4.90
CA VAL A 67 7.42 -1.97 6.09
C VAL A 67 6.34 -1.02 6.62
N VAL A 68 5.08 -1.48 6.60
CA VAL A 68 3.90 -0.69 7.02
C VAL A 68 3.17 -1.31 8.21
N LEU A 69 2.97 -2.62 8.22
CA LEU A 69 2.09 -3.31 9.18
C LEU A 69 2.47 -3.09 10.65
N MET A 70 3.74 -2.82 10.97
CA MET A 70 4.21 -2.53 12.33
C MET A 70 3.69 -1.19 12.90
N PHE A 71 3.16 -0.31 12.06
CA PHE A 71 2.59 0.98 12.47
C PHE A 71 1.06 0.94 12.63
N LEU A 72 0.43 -0.20 12.32
CA LEU A 72 -1.02 -0.36 12.34
C LEU A 72 -1.51 -0.85 13.71
N GLN A 73 -2.82 -0.72 13.94
CA GLN A 73 -3.47 -1.23 15.14
C GLN A 73 -3.48 -2.77 15.12
N ALA A 74 -2.90 -3.39 16.16
CA ALA A 74 -2.68 -4.83 16.19
C ALA A 74 -3.98 -5.65 16.07
N ASP A 75 -5.08 -5.18 16.67
CA ASP A 75 -6.40 -5.81 16.61
C ASP A 75 -7.06 -5.69 15.23
N ARG A 76 -6.60 -4.77 14.39
CA ARG A 76 -7.12 -4.57 13.03
C ARG A 76 -6.41 -5.44 11.98
N ILE A 77 -5.21 -5.96 12.28
CA ILE A 77 -4.41 -6.75 11.32
C ILE A 77 -5.20 -7.90 10.69
N PRO A 78 -5.98 -8.73 11.42
CA PRO A 78 -6.77 -9.80 10.80
C PRO A 78 -7.76 -9.28 9.76
N ALA A 79 -8.47 -8.18 10.07
CA ALA A 79 -9.43 -7.57 9.15
C ALA A 79 -8.75 -6.96 7.92
N ILE A 80 -7.59 -6.33 8.10
CA ILE A 80 -6.78 -5.76 7.00
C ILE A 80 -6.34 -6.86 6.05
N ILE A 81 -5.75 -7.95 6.57
CA ILE A 81 -5.28 -9.08 5.74
C ILE A 81 -6.47 -9.74 5.03
N GLN A 82 -7.58 -9.95 5.72
CA GLN A 82 -8.78 -10.50 5.10
C GLN A 82 -9.28 -9.59 3.96
N ASN A 83 -9.36 -8.28 4.19
CA ASN A 83 -9.81 -7.33 3.18
C ASN A 83 -8.87 -7.29 1.97
N MET A 84 -7.55 -7.37 2.17
CA MET A 84 -6.57 -7.54 1.08
C MET A 84 -6.84 -8.81 0.27
N GLN A 85 -7.05 -9.95 0.93
CA GLN A 85 -7.31 -11.23 0.27
C GLN A 85 -8.62 -11.22 -0.54
N GLU A 86 -9.70 -10.68 0.03
CA GLU A 86 -11.01 -10.58 -0.61
C GLU A 86 -10.99 -9.68 -1.85
N HIS A 87 -10.10 -8.68 -1.88
CA HIS A 87 -9.95 -7.73 -2.98
C HIS A 87 -8.75 -8.04 -3.88
N THR A 88 -8.14 -9.22 -3.74
CA THR A 88 -7.15 -9.71 -4.70
C THR A 88 -7.84 -10.64 -5.69
N THR A 89 -7.63 -10.42 -6.98
CA THR A 89 -8.21 -11.28 -8.04
C THR A 89 -7.71 -12.72 -7.93
N VAL A 90 -8.47 -13.68 -8.48
CA VAL A 90 -8.03 -15.07 -8.57
C VAL A 90 -6.78 -15.15 -9.44
N GLY A 91 -5.67 -15.64 -8.88
CA GLY A 91 -4.36 -15.67 -9.54
C GLY A 91 -3.51 -14.41 -9.31
N GLY A 92 -4.06 -13.41 -8.64
CA GLY A 92 -3.33 -12.23 -8.17
C GLY A 92 -2.43 -12.52 -6.97
N TYR A 93 -1.65 -11.50 -6.59
CA TYR A 93 -0.60 -11.62 -5.58
C TYR A 93 -0.77 -10.62 -4.43
N ASN A 94 -0.33 -11.02 -3.25
CA ASN A 94 -0.10 -10.13 -2.11
C ASN A 94 1.38 -10.19 -1.72
N LEU A 95 2.03 -9.04 -1.58
CA LEU A 95 3.39 -8.93 -1.04
C LEU A 95 3.36 -8.14 0.26
N ILE A 96 3.76 -8.80 1.35
CA ILE A 96 3.86 -8.19 2.68
C ILE A 96 5.30 -8.35 3.18
N VAL A 97 5.88 -7.25 3.63
CA VAL A 97 7.13 -7.25 4.39
C VAL A 97 6.88 -6.47 5.67
N CYS A 98 7.06 -7.07 6.85
CA CYS A 98 6.84 -6.40 8.12
C CYS A 98 7.86 -6.84 9.17
N ALA A 99 8.02 -6.02 10.21
CA ALA A 99 8.81 -6.41 11.37
C ALA A 99 8.12 -7.56 12.12
N MET A 100 8.93 -8.31 12.85
CA MET A 100 8.49 -9.35 13.78
C MET A 100 9.11 -9.07 15.14
N ASP A 101 8.42 -9.47 16.19
CA ASP A 101 8.92 -9.54 17.56
C ASP A 101 9.00 -11.03 17.93
N THR A 102 10.19 -11.49 18.33
CA THR A 102 10.50 -12.89 18.63
C THR A 102 11.42 -12.99 19.84
N GLU A 103 11.47 -14.15 20.52
CA GLU A 103 12.32 -14.31 21.71
C GLU A 103 13.82 -14.00 21.46
N ASP A 104 14.34 -14.39 20.29
CA ASP A 104 15.75 -14.16 19.92
C ASP A 104 16.01 -12.72 19.41
N TYR A 105 14.96 -12.05 18.93
CA TYR A 105 15.01 -10.72 18.31
C TYR A 105 13.74 -9.92 18.69
N PRO A 106 13.72 -9.32 19.89
CA PRO A 106 12.60 -8.51 20.38
C PRO A 106 12.58 -7.09 19.78
#